data_AF-A0A2E6VJ39-F1
#
_entry.id   AF-A0A2E6VJ39-F1
#
_cell.length_a   1.000
_cell.length_b   1.000
_cell.length_c   1.000
_cell.angle_alpha   90.00
_cell.angle_beta   90.00
_cell.angle_gamma   90.00
#
_symmetry.space_group_name_H-M   'P 1'
#
loop_
_entity.id
_entity.type
_entity.pdbx_description
1 polymer ?
#
loop_
_entity_poly.entity_id
_entity_poly.type
_entity_poly.pdbx_seq_one_letter_code
_entity_poly.pdbx_strand_id
1 'polypeptide(L)' 'MNTLAFLSSNELIIVLIVAVVLFGGSQLPKLARNLGRAQRELQEGMSEGSKEVSDESENKDESS' A
#
# COMPACT_ATOMS: atom_id res chain seq x y z
N MET A 1 25.08 8.69 -26.82
CA MET A 1 23.62 8.56 -26.61
C MET A 1 23.40 7.68 -25.38
N ASN A 2 23.74 8.20 -24.19
CA ASN A 2 23.58 7.50 -22.92
C ASN A 2 22.38 8.09 -22.16
N THR A 3 21.20 8.06 -22.78
CA THR A 3 19.96 8.33 -22.08
C THR A 3 19.63 7.17 -21.13
N LEU A 4 20.07 5.94 -21.44
CA LEU A 4 19.71 4.71 -20.70
C LEU A 4 20.41 4.49 -19.33
N ALA A 5 21.23 5.43 -18.86
CA ALA A 5 21.78 5.40 -17.50
C ALA A 5 20.80 6.00 -16.46
N PHE A 6 19.50 5.83 -16.70
CA PHE A 6 18.30 6.39 -16.04
C PHE A 6 18.11 6.07 -14.53
N LEU A 7 19.18 5.71 -13.82
CA LEU A 7 19.17 5.53 -12.35
C LEU A 7 20.16 6.47 -11.66
N SER A 8 20.54 7.57 -12.30
CA SER A 8 21.22 8.64 -11.57
C SER A 8 20.21 9.32 -10.66
N SER A 9 20.53 9.49 -9.37
CA SER A 9 19.65 10.09 -8.36
C SER A 9 19.08 11.46 -8.76
N ASN A 10 19.72 12.13 -9.72
CA ASN A 10 19.34 13.43 -10.22
C ASN A 10 18.01 13.41 -11.00
N GLU A 11 17.77 12.43 -11.86
CA GLU A 11 16.53 12.38 -12.65
C GLU A 11 15.31 12.10 -11.76
N LEU A 12 15.48 11.25 -10.75
CA LEU A 12 14.44 10.96 -9.77
C LEU A 12 14.08 12.22 -8.95
N ILE A 13 15.08 13.03 -8.59
CA ILE A 13 14.87 14.33 -7.94
C ILE A 13 14.07 15.28 -8.85
N ILE A 14 14.39 15.35 -10.13
CA ILE A 14 13.66 16.22 -11.08
C ILE A 14 12.20 15.78 -11.20
N VAL A 15 11.94 14.48 -11.35
CA VAL A 15 10.58 13.93 -11.40
C VAL A 15 9.83 14.20 -10.09
N LEU A 16 10.48 14.03 -8.94
CA LEU A 16 9.90 14.32 -7.64
C LEU A 16 9.53 15.80 -7.50
N ILE A 17 10.39 16.72 -7.96
CA ILE A 17 10.10 18.16 -7.96
C ILE A 17 8.90 18.46 -8.85
N VAL A 18 8.84 17.92 -10.07
CA VAL A 18 7.70 18.12 -10.97
C VAL A 18 6.41 17.57 -10.34
N ALA A 19 6.45 16.38 -9.76
CA ALA A 19 5.31 15.80 -9.04
C ALA A 19 4.87 16.70 -7.87
N VAL A 20 5.80 17.22 -7.07
CA VAL A 20 5.50 18.15 -5.97
C VAL A 20 4.90 19.46 -6.48
N VAL A 21 5.32 19.98 -7.64
CA VAL A 21 4.75 21.19 -8.23
C VAL A 21 3.33 20.95 -8.76
N LEU A 22 3.09 19.82 -9.43
CA LEU A 22 1.77 19.49 -10.00
C LEU A 22 0.75 19.14 -8.93
N PHE A 23 1.14 18.29 -7.97
CA PHE A 23 0.25 17.81 -6.93
C PHE A 23 0.28 18.68 -5.67
N GLY A 24 1.34 19.47 -5.44
CA GLY A 24 1.56 20.22 -4.21
C GLY A 24 2.25 19.39 -3.13
N GLY A 25 3.22 19.98 -2.41
CA GLY A 25 4.03 19.28 -1.40
C GLY A 25 3.23 18.68 -0.24
N SER A 26 1.99 19.11 -0.01
CA SER A 26 1.12 18.54 1.02
C SER A 26 0.29 17.33 0.56
N GLN A 27 0.13 17.12 -0.75
CA GLN A 27 -0.74 16.06 -1.27
C GLN A 27 -0.06 14.69 -1.28
N LEU A 28 1.23 14.61 -1.62
CA LEU A 28 1.97 13.34 -1.58
C LEU A 28 1.96 12.69 -0.17
N PRO A 29 2.23 13.41 0.94
CA PRO A 29 2.15 12.84 2.28
C PRO A 29 0.73 12.47 2.71
N LYS A 30 -0.29 13.23 2.28
CA LYS A 30 -1.70 12.94 2.57
C LYS A 30 -2.15 11.67 1.84
N LEU A 31 -1.82 11.53 0.56
CA LEU A 31 -2.11 10.32 -0.22
C LEU A 31 -1.44 9.10 0.41
N ALA A 32 -0.16 9.21 0.78
CA ALA A 32 0.57 8.11 1.45
C ALA A 32 -0.07 7.72 2.80
N ARG A 33 -0.46 8.70 3.62
CA ARG A 33 -1.14 8.44 4.91
C ARG A 33 -2.50 7.78 4.72
N ASN A 34 -3.30 8.26 3.77
CA ASN A 34 -4.63 7.74 3.51
C ASN A 34 -4.56 6.33 2.92
N LEU A 35 -3.65 6.10 1.96
CA LEU A 35 -3.39 4.78 1.39
C LEU A 35 -2.86 3.81 2.46
N GLY A 36 -1.98 4.26 3.34
CA GLY A 36 -1.48 3.44 4.45
C GLY A 36 -2.56 3.01 5.43
N ARG A 37 -3.52 3.90 5.74
CA ARG A 37 -4.69 3.55 6.57
C ARG A 37 -5.58 2.55 5.87
N ALA A 38 -5.93 2.79 4.60
CA ALA A 38 -6.76 1.89 3.80
C ALA A 38 -6.12 0.50 3.65
N GLN A 39 -4.81 0.44 3.39
CA GLN A 39 -4.05 -0.81 3.33
C GLN A 39 -4.09 -1.58 4.66
N ARG A 40 -4.01 -0.87 5.79
CA ARG A 40 -4.06 -1.48 7.12
C ARG A 40 -5.45 -2.03 7.44
N GLU A 41 -6.50 -1.24 7.21
CA GLU A 41 -7.90 -1.68 7.40
C GLU A 41 -8.23 -2.89 6.50
N LEU A 42 -7.74 -2.88 5.25
CA LEU A 42 -7.88 -4.02 4.34
C LEU A 42 -7.17 -5.27 4.86
N GLN A 43 -5.93 -5.13 5.35
CA GLN A 43 -5.17 -6.24 5.93
C GLN A 43 -5.84 -6.81 7.19
N GLU A 44 -6.35 -5.95 8.06
CA GLU A 44 -7.06 -6.33 9.29
C GLU A 44 -8.35 -7.10 8.95
N GLY A 45 -9.20 -6.57 8.06
CA GLY A 45 -10.42 -7.24 7.62
C GLY A 45 -10.17 -8.57 6.90
N MET A 46 -9.11 -8.66 6.08
CA MET A 46 -8.73 -9.92 5.42
C MET A 46 -8.26 -10.98 6.43
N SER A 47 -7.56 -10.55 7.49
CA SER A 47 -7.04 -11.44 8.53
C SER A 47 -8.15 -11.92 9.46
N GLU A 48 -9.10 -11.07 9.81
CA GLU A 48 -10.31 -11.45 10.56
C GLU A 48 -11.17 -12.43 9.77
N GLY A 49 -11.49 -12.13 8.50
CA GLY A 49 -12.26 -13.04 7.66
C GLY A 49 -11.58 -14.40 7.43
N SER A 50 -10.25 -14.43 7.34
CA SER A 50 -9.50 -15.70 7.23
C SER A 50 -9.53 -16.54 8.51
N LYS A 51 -9.56 -15.90 9.68
CA LYS A 51 -9.67 -16.58 10.98
C LYS A 51 -11.09 -17.14 11.18
N GLU A 52 -12.11 -16.36 10.85
CA GLU A 52 -13.52 -16.78 10.95
C GLU A 52 -13.80 -18.05 10.12
N VAL A 53 -13.26 -18.13 8.90
CA VAL A 53 -13.40 -19.33 8.04
C VAL A 53 -12.65 -20.55 8.60
N SER A 54 -11.56 -20.33 9.33
CA SER A 54 -10.76 -21.41 9.93
C SER A 54 -11.41 -21.95 11.21
N ASP A 55 -11.94 -21.05 12.06
CA ASP A 55 -12.61 -21.43 13.32
C ASP A 55 -13.99 -22.10 13.07
N GLU A 56 -14.72 -21.71 12.01
CA GLU A 56 -15.99 -22.34 11.61
C GLU A 56 -15.80 -23.77 11.07
N SER A 57 -14.57 -24.12 10.65
CA SER A 57 -14.22 -25.44 10.11
C SER A 57 -13.78 -26.43 11.19
N GLU A 58 -13.30 -25.98 12.37
CA GLU A 58 -12.92 -26.87 13.47
C GLU A 58 -14.10 -27.27 14.38
N ASN A 59 -15.19 -26.50 14.42
CA ASN A 59 -16.32 -26.77 15.33
C ASN A 59 -17.38 -27.75 14.76
N LYS A 60 -17.23 -28.24 13.52
CA LYS A 60 -18.19 -29.18 12.89
C LYS A 60 -17.86 -30.66 13.05
N ASP A 61 -16.66 -31.02 13.54
CA ASP A 61 -16.22 -32.42 13.62
C ASP A 61 -16.32 -33.04 15.04
N GLU A 62 -16.68 -32.28 16.09
CA GLU A 62 -16.80 -32.80 17.47
C GLU A 62 -18.23 -33.23 17.90
N SER A 63 -19.23 -33.15 17.01
CA SER A 63 -20.63 -33.49 17.32
C SER A 63 -21.21 -34.67 16.50
N SER A 64 -20.39 -35.48 15.83
CA SER A 64 -20.83 -36.74 15.19
C SER A 64 -20.25 -37.97 15.87
#